data_AF-A0A925NL31-F1
#
_entry.id   AF-A0A925NL31-F1
#
_cell.length_a   1.000
_cell.length_b   1.000
_cell.length_c   1.000
_cell.angle_alpha   90.00
_cell.angle_beta   90.00
_cell.angle_gamma   90.00
#
_symmetry.space_group_name_H-M   'P 1'
#
loop_
_entity.id
_entity.type
_entity.pdbx_description
1 polymer ?
#
loop_
_entity_poly.entity_id
_entity_poly.type
_entity_poly.pdbx_seq_one_letter_code
_entity_poly.pdbx_strand_id
1 'polypeptide(L)'
;MSTSKLKKLALAALTISLIPMILPNAASAKSTKKVKVQESTKAKTTVASATSESAIRSQLSSLANAAAKGDGEKMSQFFALDGSYLDENGVKLQGRQAIKERFLSNVKAEPDSALALEAEVLRLVGKDTAWVEGSTTRKKDGGKETGARFTMLLQNKDGSWLIQSASEITVKPKTDAASLADLDWLLGNWAAEQGDAKVKMSAEKVGNGHFIQLKYIMTKPGAEPKMDVQVVGWDPTKDQIVSWHFDSNGGFGYGNWKKNANKWVIDADGIEPSGWDSTATNVITVEDKNAFSWQSLKRNAGGVVFPDSEPLLVKRISQ
;
A
#
# COMPACT_ATOMS: atom_id res chain seq x y z
N MET A 1 49.69 7.19 -35.63
CA MET A 1 48.68 7.20 -36.73
C MET A 1 47.63 6.15 -36.38
N SER A 2 46.65 6.46 -35.54
CA SER A 2 45.35 7.07 -35.84
C SER A 2 44.54 6.29 -36.89
N THR A 3 43.59 5.48 -36.44
CA THR A 3 42.29 5.32 -37.10
C THR A 3 41.21 5.21 -36.01
N SER A 4 40.42 6.27 -35.89
CA SER A 4 39.29 6.40 -34.97
C SER A 4 38.10 5.59 -35.47
N LYS A 5 37.50 4.76 -34.61
CA LYS A 5 36.17 4.21 -34.82
C LYS A 5 35.15 5.07 -34.07
N LEU A 6 34.41 5.90 -34.80
CA LEU A 6 33.20 6.56 -34.31
C LEU A 6 32.18 5.50 -33.87
N LYS A 7 31.77 5.54 -32.60
CA LYS A 7 30.54 4.89 -32.13
C LYS A 7 29.42 5.94 -32.12
N LYS A 8 28.48 5.83 -33.06
CA LYS A 8 27.21 6.57 -33.05
C LYS A 8 26.27 5.89 -32.05
N LEU A 9 25.84 6.61 -31.01
CA LEU A 9 24.72 6.23 -30.15
C LEU A 9 23.46 6.87 -30.73
N ALA A 10 22.58 6.05 -31.30
CA ALA A 10 21.26 6.47 -31.76
C ALA A 10 20.29 6.50 -30.57
N LEU A 11 19.69 7.66 -30.33
CA LEU A 11 18.54 7.81 -29.44
C LEU A 11 17.29 7.76 -30.34
N ALA A 12 16.56 6.65 -30.30
CA ALA A 12 15.34 6.46 -31.09
C ALA A 12 14.11 6.68 -30.21
N ALA A 13 13.16 7.50 -30.66
CA ALA A 13 11.75 7.38 -30.27
C ALA A 13 10.88 7.93 -31.41
N LEU A 14 10.02 7.04 -31.93
CA LEU A 14 9.10 7.20 -33.06
C LEU A 14 7.77 7.78 -32.57
N THR A 15 7.14 8.65 -33.36
CA THR A 15 5.80 9.25 -33.10
C THR A 15 4.71 8.57 -33.94
N ILE A 16 3.58 8.17 -33.35
CA ILE A 16 2.28 8.01 -34.05
C ILE A 16 1.12 8.42 -33.11
N SER A 17 0.22 9.26 -33.63
CA SER A 17 -0.97 9.80 -32.95
C SER A 17 -2.18 8.87 -33.01
N LEU A 18 -3.14 9.03 -32.09
CA LEU A 18 -4.54 8.66 -32.31
C LEU A 18 -5.50 9.30 -31.29
N ILE A 19 -6.68 9.68 -31.81
CA ILE A 19 -7.81 10.41 -31.22
C ILE A 19 -8.73 9.46 -30.44
N PRO A 20 -9.48 9.90 -29.41
CA PRO A 20 -10.70 9.19 -29.00
C PRO A 20 -11.99 10.00 -29.18
N MET A 21 -13.00 9.26 -29.62
CA MET A 21 -14.38 9.61 -29.97
C MET A 21 -15.28 9.49 -28.72
N ILE A 22 -16.34 10.29 -28.70
CA ILE A 22 -17.33 10.47 -27.62
C ILE A 22 -18.41 9.37 -27.65
N LEU A 23 -18.97 9.00 -26.49
CA LEU A 23 -20.34 8.46 -26.39
C LEU A 23 -21.12 9.02 -25.17
N PRO A 24 -22.49 9.06 -25.24
CA PRO A 24 -23.32 9.88 -24.37
C PRO A 24 -24.05 9.11 -23.25
N ASN A 25 -24.53 9.91 -22.28
CA ASN A 25 -25.18 9.51 -21.04
C ASN A 25 -26.71 9.35 -21.24
N ALA A 26 -27.33 8.36 -20.59
CA ALA A 26 -28.79 8.16 -20.59
C ALA A 26 -29.38 8.15 -19.17
N ALA A 27 -30.58 8.73 -19.09
CA ALA A 27 -31.26 9.25 -17.91
C ALA A 27 -31.88 8.21 -16.95
N SER A 28 -32.23 8.67 -15.74
CA SER A 28 -33.08 7.94 -14.78
C SER A 28 -34.24 8.82 -14.31
N ALA A 29 -35.46 8.31 -14.40
CA ALA A 29 -36.67 8.88 -13.81
C ALA A 29 -37.16 7.98 -12.66
N LYS A 30 -37.43 8.58 -11.49
CA LYS A 30 -38.02 7.90 -10.31
C LYS A 30 -39.49 8.30 -10.14
N SER A 31 -40.33 7.30 -9.91
CA SER A 31 -41.71 7.44 -9.41
C SER A 31 -41.78 6.87 -8.00
N THR A 32 -42.37 7.61 -7.05
CA THR A 32 -42.56 7.20 -5.65
C THR A 32 -44.05 7.12 -5.32
N LYS A 33 -44.49 5.98 -4.78
CA LYS A 33 -45.82 5.82 -4.18
C LYS A 33 -45.64 5.39 -2.71
N LYS A 34 -46.23 6.15 -1.79
CA LYS A 34 -46.20 5.93 -0.33
C LYS A 34 -47.14 4.80 0.09
N VAL A 35 -46.69 3.97 1.04
CA VAL A 35 -47.53 3.01 1.79
C VAL A 35 -47.44 3.35 3.29
N LYS A 36 -48.59 3.26 3.98
CA LYS A 36 -48.82 3.58 5.39
C LYS A 36 -48.64 2.31 6.24
N VAL A 37 -47.87 2.37 7.32
CA VAL A 37 -47.53 1.22 8.18
C VAL A 37 -48.25 1.31 9.53
N GLN A 38 -48.86 0.19 9.96
CA GLN A 38 -49.50 -0.05 11.27
C GLN A 38 -48.45 -0.31 12.37
N GLU A 39 -48.76 0.15 13.59
CA GLU A 39 -47.80 0.44 14.66
C GLU A 39 -47.70 -0.63 15.78
N SER A 40 -48.12 -1.88 15.57
CA SER A 40 -48.23 -2.88 16.66
C SER A 40 -47.02 -3.82 16.86
N THR A 41 -45.96 -3.75 16.05
CA THR A 41 -44.81 -4.70 16.09
C THR A 41 -43.56 -4.19 16.82
N LYS A 42 -43.53 -2.91 17.24
CA LYS A 42 -42.28 -2.24 17.65
C LYS A 42 -41.72 -2.71 19.00
N ALA A 43 -42.57 -2.93 20.00
CA ALA A 43 -42.12 -3.22 21.37
C ALA A 43 -41.49 -4.62 21.53
N LYS A 44 -42.12 -5.67 20.98
CA LYS A 44 -41.63 -7.07 21.10
C LYS A 44 -40.36 -7.32 20.28
N THR A 45 -40.23 -6.64 19.14
CA THR A 45 -39.05 -6.69 18.27
C THR A 45 -37.84 -6.00 18.91
N THR A 46 -38.06 -4.89 19.62
CA THR A 46 -36.98 -4.12 20.26
C THR A 46 -36.31 -4.89 21.42
N VAL A 47 -37.10 -5.58 22.26
CA VAL A 47 -36.55 -6.38 23.37
C VAL A 47 -35.79 -7.61 22.85
N ALA A 48 -36.34 -8.32 21.86
CA ALA A 48 -35.65 -9.46 21.24
C ALA A 48 -34.35 -9.07 20.53
N SER A 49 -34.32 -7.87 19.93
CA SER A 49 -33.11 -7.29 19.35
C SER A 49 -32.04 -7.07 20.42
N ALA A 50 -32.36 -6.35 21.50
CA ALA A 50 -31.42 -6.06 22.58
C ALA A 50 -30.83 -7.32 23.23
N THR A 51 -31.64 -8.37 23.44
CA THR A 51 -31.15 -9.66 23.94
C THR A 51 -30.20 -10.35 22.95
N SER A 52 -30.51 -10.30 21.66
CA SER A 52 -29.67 -10.90 20.61
C SER A 52 -28.33 -10.18 20.48
N GLU A 53 -28.33 -8.85 20.48
CA GLU A 53 -27.10 -8.04 20.43
C GLU A 53 -26.19 -8.32 21.64
N SER A 54 -26.78 -8.43 22.84
CA SER A 54 -26.06 -8.79 24.06
C SER A 54 -25.42 -10.18 23.96
N ALA A 55 -26.17 -11.18 23.45
CA ALA A 55 -25.66 -12.53 23.23
C ALA A 55 -24.47 -12.54 22.24
N ILE A 56 -24.56 -11.80 21.14
CA ILE A 56 -23.48 -11.67 20.16
C ILE A 56 -22.24 -11.02 20.79
N ARG A 57 -22.40 -9.94 21.56
CA ARG A 57 -21.26 -9.29 22.25
C ARG A 57 -20.59 -10.21 23.28
N SER A 58 -21.37 -11.03 23.99
CA SER A 58 -20.86 -12.05 24.89
C SER A 58 -20.06 -13.13 24.15
N GLN A 59 -20.53 -13.54 22.97
CA GLN A 59 -19.82 -14.47 22.11
C GLN A 59 -18.48 -13.91 21.62
N LEU A 60 -18.45 -12.65 21.15
CA LEU A 60 -17.21 -11.99 20.71
C LEU A 60 -16.19 -11.88 21.86
N SER A 61 -16.65 -11.56 23.06
CA SER A 61 -15.80 -11.56 24.27
C SER A 61 -15.23 -12.96 24.56
N SER A 62 -16.03 -14.00 24.40
CA SER A 62 -15.61 -15.39 24.62
C SER A 62 -14.60 -15.87 23.57
N LEU A 63 -14.78 -15.46 22.31
CA LEU A 63 -13.82 -15.69 21.22
C LEU A 63 -12.50 -14.96 21.49
N ALA A 64 -12.54 -13.69 21.89
CA ALA A 64 -11.35 -12.91 22.24
C ALA A 64 -10.55 -13.58 23.37
N ASN A 65 -11.25 -14.09 24.40
CA ASN A 65 -10.62 -14.83 25.49
C ASN A 65 -9.99 -16.16 25.07
N ALA A 66 -10.61 -16.89 24.14
CA ALA A 66 -10.01 -18.11 23.58
C ALA A 66 -8.73 -17.78 22.79
N ALA A 67 -8.79 -16.74 21.96
CA ALA A 67 -7.64 -16.28 21.18
C ALA A 67 -6.49 -15.77 22.05
N ALA A 68 -6.75 -14.99 23.11
CA ALA A 68 -5.72 -14.54 24.05
C ALA A 68 -4.98 -15.71 24.72
N LYS A 69 -5.66 -16.84 24.91
CA LYS A 69 -5.12 -18.07 25.50
C LYS A 69 -4.47 -19.01 24.49
N GLY A 70 -4.45 -18.68 23.20
CA GLY A 70 -3.97 -19.59 22.16
C GLY A 70 -4.85 -20.84 21.97
N ASP A 71 -6.13 -20.79 22.38
CA ASP A 71 -7.04 -21.93 22.34
C ASP A 71 -7.71 -22.04 20.96
N GLY A 72 -6.94 -22.47 19.97
CA GLY A 72 -7.41 -22.61 18.58
C GLY A 72 -8.57 -23.59 18.40
N GLU A 73 -8.64 -24.62 19.26
CA GLU A 73 -9.77 -25.55 19.32
C GLU A 73 -11.05 -24.81 19.66
N LYS A 74 -11.07 -24.08 20.78
CA LYS A 74 -12.24 -23.32 21.23
C LYS A 74 -12.59 -22.19 20.27
N MET A 75 -11.60 -21.52 19.67
CA MET A 75 -11.84 -20.50 18.63
C MET A 75 -12.65 -21.08 17.46
N SER A 76 -12.31 -22.29 16.99
CA SER A 76 -13.01 -22.93 15.88
C SER A 76 -14.48 -23.22 16.19
N GLN A 77 -14.83 -23.47 17.46
CA GLN A 77 -16.21 -23.79 17.87
C GLN A 77 -17.17 -22.60 17.70
N PHE A 78 -16.67 -21.37 17.62
CA PHE A 78 -17.49 -20.19 17.32
C PHE A 78 -17.96 -20.12 15.86
N PHE A 79 -17.34 -20.89 14.95
CA PHE A 79 -17.73 -20.95 13.54
C PHE A 79 -18.81 -22.00 13.30
N ALA A 80 -19.68 -21.79 12.32
CA ALA A 80 -20.55 -22.83 11.79
C ALA A 80 -19.72 -23.99 11.20
N LEU A 81 -20.29 -25.20 11.14
CA LEU A 81 -19.60 -26.37 10.56
C LEU A 81 -19.14 -26.11 9.11
N ASP A 82 -19.97 -25.41 8.36
CA ASP A 82 -19.78 -24.96 6.98
C ASP A 82 -19.29 -23.50 6.89
N GLY A 83 -18.81 -22.92 7.98
CA GLY A 83 -18.38 -21.53 8.01
C GLY A 83 -17.12 -21.26 7.17
N SER A 84 -16.94 -20.02 6.75
CA SER A 84 -15.75 -19.58 5.99
C SER A 84 -14.94 -18.53 6.74
N TYR A 85 -13.63 -18.50 6.50
CA TYR A 85 -12.72 -17.49 7.06
C TYR A 85 -11.73 -17.02 6.00
N LEU A 86 -11.59 -15.71 5.85
CA LEU A 86 -10.51 -15.06 5.11
C LEU A 86 -9.58 -14.40 6.12
N ASP A 87 -8.39 -14.94 6.30
CA ASP A 87 -7.45 -14.37 7.26
C ASP A 87 -6.71 -13.15 6.71
N GLU A 88 -5.89 -12.52 7.57
CA GLU A 88 -5.18 -11.29 7.28
C GLU A 88 -4.12 -11.41 6.16
N ASN A 89 -3.74 -12.63 5.80
CA ASN A 89 -2.80 -12.91 4.71
C ASN A 89 -3.52 -13.22 3.39
N GLY A 90 -4.85 -13.12 3.37
CA GLY A 90 -5.67 -13.43 2.20
C GLY A 90 -5.93 -14.93 2.00
N VAL A 91 -5.64 -15.77 2.99
CA VAL A 91 -5.90 -17.22 2.90
C VAL A 91 -7.37 -17.49 3.16
N LYS A 92 -8.03 -18.13 2.19
CA LYS A 92 -9.44 -18.54 2.29
C LYS A 92 -9.54 -19.96 2.84
N LEU A 93 -10.37 -20.12 3.87
CA LEU A 93 -10.62 -21.37 4.56
C LEU A 93 -12.13 -21.66 4.54
N GLN A 94 -12.48 -22.92 4.26
CA GLN A 94 -13.86 -23.37 4.19
C GLN A 94 -14.07 -24.55 5.15
N GLY A 95 -15.10 -24.46 5.97
CA GLY A 95 -15.46 -25.45 6.99
C GLY A 95 -14.66 -25.29 8.28
N ARG A 96 -15.33 -25.63 9.40
CA ARG A 96 -14.77 -25.51 10.76
C ARG A 96 -13.44 -26.25 10.93
N GLN A 97 -13.27 -27.39 10.26
CA GLN A 97 -12.06 -28.20 10.37
C GLN A 97 -10.82 -27.48 9.83
N ALA A 98 -10.91 -26.88 8.62
CA ALA A 98 -9.79 -26.12 8.05
C ALA A 98 -9.47 -24.88 8.89
N ILE A 99 -10.50 -24.22 9.44
CA ILE A 99 -10.35 -23.07 10.32
C ILE A 99 -9.64 -23.47 11.63
N LYS A 100 -10.02 -24.62 12.22
CA LYS A 100 -9.37 -25.18 13.40
C LYS A 100 -7.88 -25.43 13.17
N GLU A 101 -7.52 -26.08 12.07
CA GLU A 101 -6.12 -26.37 11.72
C GLU A 101 -5.30 -25.09 11.56
N ARG A 102 -5.89 -24.04 10.94
CA ARG A 102 -5.27 -22.72 10.86
C ARG A 102 -5.02 -22.13 12.24
N PHE A 103 -6.02 -22.13 13.11
CA PHE A 103 -5.88 -21.54 14.45
C PHE A 103 -4.86 -22.29 15.32
N LEU A 104 -4.83 -23.62 15.27
CA LEU A 104 -3.84 -24.43 15.98
C LEU A 104 -2.41 -24.17 15.50
N SER A 105 -2.24 -23.83 14.22
CA SER A 105 -0.92 -23.55 13.63
C SER A 105 -0.42 -22.14 13.94
N ASN A 106 -1.34 -21.16 13.99
CA ASN A 106 -0.98 -19.74 13.92
C ASN A 106 -1.24 -18.95 15.22
N VAL A 107 -2.18 -19.39 16.06
CA VAL A 107 -2.55 -18.65 17.27
C VAL A 107 -1.71 -19.13 18.44
N LYS A 108 -1.03 -18.20 19.10
CA LYS A 108 -0.21 -18.46 20.30
C LYS A 108 -0.74 -17.68 21.49
N ALA A 109 -0.60 -18.24 22.68
CA ALA A 109 -0.95 -17.56 23.92
C ALA A 109 -0.05 -16.34 24.13
N GLU A 110 -0.64 -15.24 24.60
CA GLU A 110 0.09 -14.04 25.03
C GLU A 110 -0.34 -13.69 26.46
N PRO A 111 0.31 -14.26 27.49
CA PRO A 111 -0.15 -14.20 28.89
C PRO A 111 -0.31 -12.78 29.45
N ASP A 112 0.54 -11.85 29.02
CA ASP A 112 0.59 -10.46 29.49
C ASP A 112 -0.22 -9.51 28.60
N SER A 113 -1.17 -10.06 27.84
CA SER A 113 -1.89 -9.30 26.83
C SER A 113 -3.39 -9.59 26.83
N ALA A 114 -4.20 -8.54 27.00
CA ALA A 114 -5.63 -8.62 26.86
C ALA A 114 -6.03 -8.36 25.40
N LEU A 115 -6.71 -9.32 24.78
CA LEU A 115 -7.30 -9.19 23.45
C LEU A 115 -8.80 -8.86 23.59
N ALA A 116 -9.28 -7.91 22.79
CA ALA A 116 -10.70 -7.58 22.66
C ALA A 116 -11.10 -7.56 21.18
N LEU A 117 -12.32 -8.02 20.89
CA LEU A 117 -13.00 -7.82 19.61
C LEU A 117 -14.03 -6.71 19.81
N GLU A 118 -13.70 -5.50 19.38
CA GLU A 118 -14.56 -4.33 19.55
C GLU A 118 -15.53 -4.23 18.38
N ALA A 119 -16.79 -4.60 18.61
CA ALA A 119 -17.86 -4.45 17.63
C ALA A 119 -18.30 -2.97 17.52
N GLU A 120 -17.79 -2.30 16.50
CA GLU A 120 -18.08 -0.90 16.13
C GLU A 120 -19.46 -0.81 15.45
N VAL A 121 -19.77 -1.76 14.58
CA VAL A 121 -21.08 -1.94 13.97
C VAL A 121 -21.60 -3.31 14.37
N LEU A 122 -22.82 -3.34 14.90
CA LEU A 122 -23.57 -4.58 15.12
C LEU A 122 -24.99 -4.31 14.67
N ARG A 123 -25.44 -5.05 13.66
CA ARG A 123 -26.80 -4.95 13.12
C ARG A 123 -27.41 -6.32 12.94
N LEU A 124 -28.63 -6.52 13.43
CA LEU A 124 -29.45 -7.65 13.03
C LEU A 124 -29.93 -7.40 11.60
N VAL A 125 -29.59 -8.29 10.67
CA VAL A 125 -30.00 -8.21 9.27
C VAL A 125 -31.20 -9.11 8.97
N GLY A 126 -31.51 -10.03 9.90
CA GLY A 126 -32.70 -10.86 9.93
C GLY A 126 -32.98 -11.32 11.36
N LYS A 127 -33.99 -12.16 11.55
CA LYS A 127 -34.34 -12.70 12.87
C LYS A 127 -33.22 -13.54 13.48
N ASP A 128 -32.54 -14.30 12.63
CA ASP A 128 -31.50 -15.26 13.01
C ASP A 128 -30.16 -14.95 12.30
N THR A 129 -29.94 -13.69 11.91
CA THR A 129 -28.74 -13.28 11.18
C THR A 129 -28.29 -11.91 11.60
N ALA A 130 -26.99 -11.77 11.87
CA ALA A 130 -26.37 -10.53 12.30
C ALA A 130 -25.11 -10.24 11.48
N TRP A 131 -24.84 -8.96 11.28
CA TRP A 131 -23.62 -8.47 10.68
C TRP A 131 -22.86 -7.65 11.71
N VAL A 132 -21.56 -7.93 11.82
CA VAL A 132 -20.66 -7.25 12.76
C VAL A 132 -19.45 -6.73 12.00
N GLU A 133 -19.10 -5.48 12.25
CA GLU A 133 -17.84 -4.88 11.82
C GLU A 133 -17.13 -4.35 13.05
N GLY A 134 -15.81 -4.45 13.07
CA GLY A 134 -15.05 -4.03 14.22
C GLY A 134 -13.56 -4.16 14.05
N SER A 135 -12.87 -4.03 15.18
CA SER A 135 -11.43 -4.16 15.25
C SER A 135 -11.00 -5.04 16.40
N THR A 136 -9.91 -5.79 16.19
CA THR A 136 -9.22 -6.47 17.28
C THR A 136 -8.28 -5.47 17.93
N THR A 137 -8.31 -5.40 19.25
CA THR A 137 -7.42 -4.52 20.00
C THR A 137 -6.71 -5.32 21.07
N ARG A 138 -5.43 -5.02 21.24
CA ARG A 138 -4.55 -5.71 22.16
C ARG A 138 -4.00 -4.69 23.14
N LYS A 139 -4.24 -4.90 24.43
CA LYS A 139 -3.69 -4.06 25.49
C LYS A 139 -2.46 -4.74 26.07
N LYS A 140 -1.35 -4.00 26.15
CA LYS A 140 -0.08 -4.35 26.80
C LYS A 140 0.37 -3.17 27.68
N ASP A 141 1.39 -3.35 28.51
CA ASP A 141 1.90 -2.32 29.43
C ASP A 141 2.35 -1.01 28.74
N GLY A 142 2.54 -1.04 27.41
CA GLY A 142 2.84 0.13 26.57
C GLY A 142 1.63 0.84 25.95
N GLY A 143 0.40 0.34 26.12
CA GLY A 143 -0.81 0.96 25.56
C GLY A 143 -1.77 -0.02 24.88
N LYS A 144 -2.74 0.54 24.14
CA LYS A 144 -3.73 -0.21 23.34
C LYS A 144 -3.34 -0.14 21.88
N GLU A 145 -3.08 -1.29 21.27
CA GLU A 145 -2.76 -1.42 19.85
C GLU A 145 -3.95 -2.01 19.10
N THR A 146 -4.24 -1.50 17.90
CA THR A 146 -5.23 -2.11 17.01
C THR A 146 -4.52 -3.12 16.13
N GLY A 147 -4.96 -4.39 16.15
CA GLY A 147 -4.33 -5.48 15.40
C GLY A 147 -4.90 -5.63 13.99
N ALA A 148 -6.20 -5.88 13.89
CA ALA A 148 -6.89 -6.12 12.63
C ALA A 148 -8.27 -5.45 12.61
N ARG A 149 -8.77 -5.16 11.42
CA ARG A 149 -10.20 -4.90 11.21
C ARG A 149 -10.86 -6.19 10.76
N PHE A 150 -12.04 -6.47 11.29
CA PHE A 150 -12.79 -7.67 10.98
C PHE A 150 -14.20 -7.36 10.51
N THR A 151 -14.75 -8.30 9.75
CA THR A 151 -16.16 -8.36 9.38
C THR A 151 -16.67 -9.77 9.64
N MET A 152 -17.86 -9.90 10.22
CA MET A 152 -18.47 -11.19 10.53
C MET A 152 -19.95 -11.21 10.15
N LEU A 153 -20.35 -12.27 9.45
CA LEU A 153 -21.74 -12.69 9.32
C LEU A 153 -21.99 -13.79 10.35
N LEU A 154 -22.87 -13.53 11.31
CA LEU A 154 -23.32 -14.52 12.28
C LEU A 154 -24.72 -15.04 11.94
N GLN A 155 -24.94 -16.32 12.17
CA GLN A 155 -26.24 -16.96 12.07
C GLN A 155 -26.61 -17.58 13.41
N ASN A 156 -27.83 -17.35 13.89
CA ASN A 156 -28.36 -18.06 15.05
C ASN A 156 -28.82 -19.46 14.62
N LYS A 157 -28.19 -20.50 15.15
CA LYS A 157 -28.61 -21.90 14.99
C LYS A 157 -29.00 -22.41 16.38
N ASP A 158 -30.29 -22.66 16.58
CA ASP A 158 -30.87 -23.20 17.83
C ASP A 158 -30.48 -22.43 19.10
N GLY A 159 -30.53 -21.10 19.03
CA GLY A 159 -30.18 -20.21 20.14
C GLY A 159 -28.68 -19.88 20.24
N SER A 160 -27.83 -20.58 19.47
CA SER A 160 -26.39 -20.31 19.41
C SER A 160 -26.06 -19.47 18.20
N TRP A 161 -25.55 -18.26 18.42
CA TRP A 161 -24.96 -17.46 17.35
C TRP A 161 -23.65 -18.12 16.93
N LEU A 162 -23.45 -18.35 15.63
CA LEU A 162 -22.25 -18.95 15.05
C LEU A 162 -21.78 -18.09 13.88
N ILE A 163 -20.46 -17.99 13.72
CA ILE A 163 -19.85 -17.26 12.62
C ILE A 163 -20.01 -18.10 11.34
N GLN A 164 -20.83 -17.61 10.41
CA GLN A 164 -21.00 -18.22 9.09
C GLN A 164 -19.90 -17.77 8.14
N SER A 165 -19.47 -16.51 8.23
CA SER A 165 -18.33 -15.98 7.48
C SER A 165 -17.60 -14.94 8.30
N ALA A 166 -16.27 -14.98 8.31
CA ALA A 166 -15.43 -13.91 8.84
C ALA A 166 -14.34 -13.52 7.85
N SER A 167 -13.94 -12.26 7.88
CA SER A 167 -12.77 -11.75 7.15
C SER A 167 -11.99 -10.77 8.00
N GLU A 168 -10.67 -10.82 7.92
CA GLU A 168 -9.76 -9.92 8.62
C GLU A 168 -8.79 -9.23 7.67
N ILE A 169 -8.42 -7.99 8.01
CA ILE A 169 -7.33 -7.25 7.37
C ILE A 169 -6.43 -6.68 8.46
N THR A 170 -5.11 -6.80 8.29
CA THR A 170 -4.15 -6.21 9.22
C THR A 170 -4.29 -4.69 9.22
N VAL A 171 -4.38 -4.10 10.40
CA VAL A 171 -4.17 -2.66 10.58
C VAL A 171 -2.70 -2.49 10.94
N LYS A 172 -1.88 -2.03 9.99
CA LYS A 172 -0.52 -1.65 10.35
C LYS A 172 -0.60 -0.44 11.27
N PRO A 173 0.05 -0.45 12.45
CA PRO A 173 0.13 0.74 13.29
C PRO A 173 0.62 1.89 12.42
N LYS A 174 0.06 3.07 12.64
CA LYS A 174 0.59 4.29 12.04
C LYS A 174 1.99 4.47 12.64
N THR A 175 3.01 4.04 11.94
CA THR A 175 4.39 4.41 12.27
C THR A 175 4.41 5.93 12.34
N ASP A 176 5.01 6.48 13.39
CA ASP A 176 5.27 7.91 13.49
C ASP A 176 5.78 8.38 12.14
N ALA A 177 5.19 9.46 11.61
CA ALA A 177 5.34 9.88 10.22
C ALA A 177 6.81 9.80 9.82
N ALA A 178 7.14 8.74 9.09
CA ALA A 178 8.51 8.45 8.82
C ALA A 178 9.05 9.55 7.92
N SER A 179 10.15 10.12 8.40
CA SER A 179 10.58 11.42 7.97
C SER A 179 11.46 11.31 6.74
N LEU A 180 11.18 12.14 5.73
CA LEU A 180 12.10 12.39 4.62
C LEU A 180 13.30 13.26 5.05
N ALA A 181 13.48 13.55 6.35
CA ALA A 181 14.59 14.37 6.86
C ALA A 181 15.97 13.83 6.47
N ASP A 182 16.08 12.50 6.32
CA ASP A 182 17.27 11.84 5.81
C ASP A 182 17.66 12.23 4.37
N LEU A 183 16.72 12.86 3.65
CA LEU A 183 16.89 13.43 2.31
C LEU A 183 16.82 14.96 2.30
N ASP A 184 16.83 15.64 3.45
CA ASP A 184 16.81 17.12 3.49
C ASP A 184 18.05 17.71 2.79
N TRP A 185 19.16 16.97 2.77
CA TRP A 185 20.36 17.35 2.02
C TRP A 185 20.09 17.46 0.51
N LEU A 186 19.10 16.76 -0.05
CA LEU A 186 18.80 16.75 -1.49
C LEU A 186 18.09 18.03 -1.95
N LEU A 187 17.43 18.75 -1.04
CA LEU A 187 16.63 19.94 -1.36
C LEU A 187 17.49 21.07 -1.94
N GLY A 188 16.96 21.77 -2.94
CA GLY A 188 17.64 22.87 -3.62
C GLY A 188 17.97 22.56 -5.07
N ASN A 189 18.93 23.29 -5.63
CA ASN A 189 19.27 23.22 -7.05
C ASN A 189 20.66 22.62 -7.25
N TRP A 190 20.78 21.84 -8.31
CA TRP A 190 21.95 21.03 -8.60
C TRP A 190 22.24 21.02 -10.09
N ALA A 191 23.49 20.78 -10.44
CA ALA A 191 23.93 20.58 -11.81
C ALA A 191 24.98 19.50 -11.91
N ALA A 192 25.00 18.83 -13.06
CA ALA A 192 26.02 17.87 -13.44
C ALA A 192 26.29 17.98 -14.94
N GLU A 193 27.50 17.61 -15.35
CA GLU A 193 27.89 17.58 -16.75
C GLU A 193 28.64 16.27 -17.03
N GLN A 194 28.39 15.68 -18.20
CA GLN A 194 29.10 14.49 -18.67
C GLN A 194 29.31 14.59 -20.19
N GLY A 195 30.55 14.83 -20.60
CA GLY A 195 30.84 15.23 -21.97
C GLY A 195 30.06 16.50 -22.33
N ASP A 196 29.34 16.48 -23.43
CA ASP A 196 28.53 17.62 -23.89
C ASP A 196 27.12 17.67 -23.26
N ALA A 197 26.74 16.66 -22.47
CA ALA A 197 25.44 16.61 -21.82
C ALA A 197 25.45 17.35 -20.50
N LYS A 198 24.43 18.16 -20.26
CA LYS A 198 24.24 18.87 -18.98
C LYS A 198 22.91 18.48 -18.36
N VAL A 199 22.89 18.36 -17.04
CA VAL A 199 21.68 18.10 -16.26
C VAL A 199 21.56 19.19 -15.21
N LYS A 200 20.39 19.80 -15.12
CA LYS A 200 19.98 20.61 -13.96
C LYS A 200 18.91 19.85 -13.20
N MET A 201 19.02 19.82 -11.88
CA MET A 201 18.04 19.19 -11.01
C MET A 201 17.58 20.17 -9.94
N SER A 202 16.27 20.32 -9.77
CA SER A 202 15.69 21.05 -8.64
C SER A 202 14.89 20.10 -7.77
N ALA A 203 15.08 20.16 -6.45
CA ALA A 203 14.38 19.34 -5.48
C ALA A 203 13.65 20.24 -4.46
N GLU A 204 12.34 20.06 -4.33
CA GLU A 204 11.48 20.88 -3.48
C GLU A 204 10.49 20.03 -2.68
N LYS A 205 10.14 20.49 -1.47
CA LYS A 205 9.09 19.84 -0.66
C LYS A 205 7.72 20.15 -1.28
N VAL A 206 6.90 19.12 -1.45
CA VAL A 206 5.50 19.23 -1.92
C VAL A 206 4.57 18.44 -1.01
N GLY A 207 3.24 18.61 -1.19
CA GLY A 207 2.24 17.89 -0.39
C GLY A 207 2.41 18.12 1.11
N ASN A 208 2.51 19.39 1.53
CA ASN A 208 2.75 19.80 2.93
C ASN A 208 4.06 19.24 3.53
N GLY A 209 5.06 18.95 2.70
CA GLY A 209 6.36 18.44 3.15
C GLY A 209 6.44 16.93 3.31
N HIS A 210 5.39 16.20 2.92
CA HIS A 210 5.39 14.73 2.93
C HIS A 210 6.03 14.10 1.70
N PHE A 211 6.36 14.90 0.69
CA PHE A 211 7.02 14.45 -0.52
C PHE A 211 8.14 15.42 -0.93
N ILE A 212 9.12 14.90 -1.67
CA ILE A 212 10.11 15.71 -2.38
C ILE A 212 9.88 15.51 -3.88
N GLN A 213 9.62 16.60 -4.60
CA GLN A 213 9.55 16.59 -6.05
C GLN A 213 10.92 16.98 -6.61
N LEU A 214 11.47 16.14 -7.47
CA LEU A 214 12.66 16.38 -8.25
C LEU A 214 12.27 16.64 -9.69
N LYS A 215 12.79 17.71 -10.29
CA LYS A 215 12.68 17.99 -11.72
C LYS A 215 14.07 17.97 -12.32
N TYR A 216 14.24 17.23 -13.41
CA TYR A 216 15.48 17.13 -14.14
C TYR A 216 15.31 17.80 -15.50
N ILE A 217 16.24 18.69 -15.86
CA ILE A 217 16.31 19.32 -17.18
C ILE A 217 17.61 18.87 -17.82
N MET A 218 17.51 18.06 -18.87
CA MET A 218 18.65 17.49 -19.59
C MET A 218 18.83 18.21 -20.91
N THR A 219 20.02 18.73 -21.17
CA THR A 219 20.36 19.42 -22.42
C THR A 219 21.57 18.78 -23.10
N LYS A 220 21.52 18.73 -24.43
CA LYS A 220 22.62 18.28 -25.31
C LYS A 220 22.66 19.17 -26.56
N PRO A 221 23.85 19.45 -27.13
CA PRO A 221 23.94 20.22 -28.37
C PRO A 221 23.11 19.58 -29.50
N GLY A 222 22.30 20.40 -30.18
CA GLY A 222 21.48 19.96 -31.31
C GLY A 222 20.25 19.11 -30.96
N ALA A 223 19.88 19.02 -29.68
CA ALA A 223 18.66 18.36 -29.24
C ALA A 223 17.82 19.29 -28.36
N GLU A 224 16.50 19.14 -28.44
CA GLU A 224 15.57 19.84 -27.54
C GLU A 224 15.79 19.39 -26.08
N PRO A 225 15.70 20.33 -25.11
CA PRO A 225 15.75 19.99 -23.69
C PRO A 225 14.67 18.97 -23.32
N LYS A 226 15.06 17.97 -22.53
CA LYS A 226 14.13 16.99 -21.95
C LYS A 226 13.88 17.32 -20.49
N MET A 227 12.65 17.10 -20.04
CA MET A 227 12.24 17.29 -18.65
C MET A 227 11.64 16.03 -18.08
N ASP A 228 12.30 15.49 -17.06
CA ASP A 228 11.83 14.32 -16.32
C ASP A 228 11.45 14.76 -14.90
N VAL A 229 10.49 14.06 -14.31
CA VAL A 229 9.98 14.33 -12.97
C VAL A 229 10.10 13.08 -12.12
N GLN A 230 10.54 13.26 -10.86
CA GLN A 230 10.50 12.22 -9.86
C GLN A 230 9.83 12.75 -8.59
N VAL A 231 9.01 11.93 -7.96
CA VAL A 231 8.42 12.22 -6.64
C VAL A 231 8.93 11.19 -5.67
N VAL A 232 9.48 11.63 -4.55
CA VAL A 232 10.00 10.78 -3.47
C VAL A 232 9.08 10.92 -2.26
N GLY A 233 8.71 9.81 -1.64
CA GLY A 233 7.78 9.78 -0.51
C GLY A 233 8.04 8.61 0.43
N TRP A 234 7.31 8.58 1.53
CA TRP A 234 7.29 7.44 2.44
C TRP A 234 6.15 6.48 2.09
N ASP A 235 6.47 5.18 1.99
CA ASP A 235 5.47 4.12 1.85
C ASP A 235 5.25 3.43 3.21
N PRO A 236 4.17 3.74 3.95
CA PRO A 236 3.91 3.13 5.26
C PRO A 236 3.52 1.65 5.15
N THR A 237 3.19 1.17 3.96
CA THR A 237 2.90 -0.26 3.75
C THR A 237 4.18 -1.08 3.67
N LYS A 238 5.31 -0.45 3.31
CA LYS A 238 6.62 -1.08 3.18
C LYS A 238 7.65 -0.61 4.22
N ASP A 239 7.29 0.38 5.02
CA ASP A 239 8.17 1.00 6.04
C ASP A 239 9.48 1.50 5.44
N GLN A 240 9.39 2.15 4.26
CA GLN A 240 10.58 2.62 3.53
C GLN A 240 10.28 3.84 2.66
N ILE A 241 11.34 4.52 2.22
CA ILE A 241 11.29 5.56 1.19
C ILE A 241 11.10 4.91 -0.18
N VAL A 242 10.25 5.53 -1.00
CA VAL A 242 9.96 5.10 -2.36
C VAL A 242 9.97 6.30 -3.30
N SER A 243 10.10 6.06 -4.60
CA SER A 243 9.90 7.11 -5.59
C SER A 243 9.12 6.66 -6.81
N TRP A 244 8.51 7.62 -7.48
CA TRP A 244 7.88 7.47 -8.79
C TRP A 244 8.63 8.33 -9.78
N HIS A 245 8.92 7.81 -10.96
CA HIS A 245 9.63 8.49 -12.03
C HIS A 245 8.74 8.62 -13.26
N PHE A 246 8.84 9.75 -13.95
CA PHE A 246 8.09 10.07 -15.17
C PHE A 246 9.06 10.73 -16.14
N ASP A 247 9.35 10.06 -17.26
CA ASP A 247 10.24 10.61 -18.28
C ASP A 247 9.48 11.39 -19.35
N SER A 248 10.20 12.31 -20.01
CA SER A 248 9.63 13.22 -21.00
C SER A 248 9.07 12.54 -22.26
N ASN A 249 9.36 11.25 -22.48
CA ASN A 249 8.90 10.48 -23.63
C ASN A 249 7.66 9.63 -23.29
N GLY A 250 7.18 9.68 -22.04
CA GLY A 250 5.97 9.02 -21.58
C GLY A 250 6.20 7.70 -20.83
N GLY A 251 7.45 7.33 -20.57
CA GLY A 251 7.75 6.21 -19.68
C GLY A 251 7.61 6.62 -18.22
N PHE A 252 7.42 5.61 -17.37
CA PHE A 252 7.23 5.81 -15.95
C PHE A 252 7.81 4.64 -15.16
N GLY A 253 8.08 4.86 -13.88
CA GLY A 253 8.65 3.82 -13.04
C GLY A 253 8.49 4.08 -11.56
N TYR A 254 8.98 3.12 -10.78
CA TYR A 254 8.91 3.08 -9.34
C TYR A 254 10.26 2.63 -8.77
N GLY A 255 10.69 3.25 -7.67
CA GLY A 255 11.96 2.95 -7.00
C GLY A 255 11.77 2.63 -5.53
N ASN A 256 12.41 1.56 -5.04
CA ASN A 256 12.50 1.22 -3.62
C ASN A 256 13.85 1.68 -3.06
N TRP A 257 13.87 2.53 -2.03
CA TRP A 257 15.09 3.13 -1.52
C TRP A 257 15.58 2.42 -0.27
N LYS A 258 16.88 2.12 -0.22
CA LYS A 258 17.56 1.57 0.96
C LYS A 258 18.77 2.43 1.30
N LYS A 259 18.82 2.90 2.55
CA LYS A 259 19.98 3.62 3.07
C LYS A 259 21.06 2.62 3.47
N ASN A 260 22.30 2.87 3.05
CA ASN A 260 23.48 2.13 3.47
C ASN A 260 24.61 3.14 3.75
N ALA A 261 24.79 3.50 5.02
CA ALA A 261 25.70 4.56 5.44
C ALA A 261 25.45 5.88 4.68
N ASN A 262 26.41 6.36 3.89
CA ASN A 262 26.28 7.55 3.07
C ASN A 262 25.71 7.27 1.67
N LYS A 263 25.24 6.05 1.39
CA LYS A 263 24.68 5.65 0.11
C LYS A 263 23.18 5.43 0.19
N TRP A 264 22.49 5.74 -0.89
CA TRP A 264 21.13 5.30 -1.17
C TRP A 264 21.15 4.36 -2.36
N VAL A 265 20.69 3.14 -2.16
CA VAL A 265 20.52 2.14 -3.21
C VAL A 265 19.04 2.11 -3.57
N ILE A 266 18.74 2.30 -4.85
CA ILE A 266 17.39 2.44 -5.38
C ILE A 266 17.18 1.34 -6.42
N ASP A 267 16.43 0.32 -6.05
CA ASP A 267 15.99 -0.71 -6.99
C ASP A 267 14.79 -0.16 -7.76
N ALA A 268 14.96 0.07 -9.06
CA ALA A 268 14.00 0.74 -9.93
C ALA A 268 13.45 -0.22 -11.00
N ASP A 269 12.13 -0.18 -11.15
CA ASP A 269 11.35 -0.87 -12.18
C ASP A 269 10.56 0.17 -12.97
N GLY A 270 10.43 0.00 -14.29
CA GLY A 270 9.77 0.97 -15.15
C GLY A 270 9.16 0.35 -16.40
N ILE A 271 8.36 1.17 -17.08
CA ILE A 271 7.77 0.89 -18.38
C ILE A 271 8.20 1.99 -19.31
N GLU A 272 8.88 1.62 -20.39
CA GLU A 272 9.28 2.53 -21.47
C GLU A 272 8.07 2.94 -22.32
N PRO A 273 8.16 4.03 -23.10
CA PRO A 273 7.07 4.45 -24.00
C PRO A 273 6.62 3.38 -25.00
N SER A 274 7.50 2.43 -25.33
CA SER A 274 7.19 1.28 -26.18
C SER A 274 6.35 0.19 -25.48
N GLY A 275 6.14 0.30 -24.17
CA GLY A 275 5.50 -0.72 -23.34
C GLY A 275 6.46 -1.80 -22.84
N TRP A 276 7.77 -1.67 -23.08
CA TRP A 276 8.75 -2.62 -22.56
C TRP A 276 9.10 -2.33 -21.10
N ASP A 277 9.28 -3.40 -20.34
CA ASP A 277 9.81 -3.31 -18.98
C ASP A 277 11.25 -2.80 -18.99
N SER A 278 11.59 -1.96 -18.02
CA SER A 278 12.96 -1.56 -17.73
C SER A 278 13.29 -1.72 -16.25
N THR A 279 14.54 -2.06 -15.95
CA THR A 279 15.04 -2.19 -14.57
C THR A 279 16.43 -1.60 -14.44
N ALA A 280 16.74 -1.08 -13.26
CA ALA A 280 18.07 -0.61 -12.90
C ALA A 280 18.25 -0.56 -11.37
N THR A 281 19.48 -0.66 -10.90
CA THR A 281 19.85 -0.27 -9.54
C THR A 281 20.57 1.07 -9.59
N ASN A 282 19.91 2.14 -9.14
CA ASN A 282 20.53 3.45 -9.05
C ASN A 282 21.18 3.61 -7.66
N VAL A 283 22.42 4.09 -7.63
CA VAL A 283 23.19 4.33 -6.41
C VAL A 283 23.50 5.80 -6.31
N ILE A 284 23.06 6.43 -5.23
CA ILE A 284 23.44 7.79 -4.85
C ILE A 284 24.46 7.67 -3.71
N THR A 285 25.65 8.23 -3.86
CA THR A 285 26.61 8.37 -2.76
C THR A 285 26.70 9.83 -2.36
N VAL A 286 26.33 10.12 -1.11
CA VAL A 286 26.43 11.46 -0.54
C VAL A 286 27.91 11.70 -0.20
N GLU A 287 28.51 12.67 -0.88
CA GLU A 287 29.91 13.06 -0.64
C GLU A 287 29.93 14.12 0.48
N ASP A 288 29.15 15.19 0.32
CA ASP A 288 28.93 16.23 1.33
C ASP A 288 27.62 17.01 1.08
N LYS A 289 27.38 18.09 1.82
CA LYS A 289 26.17 18.91 1.70
C LYS A 289 25.98 19.60 0.34
N ASN A 290 27.02 19.69 -0.47
CA ASN A 290 27.09 20.39 -1.75
C ASN A 290 27.42 19.46 -2.92
N ALA A 291 27.64 18.16 -2.69
CA ALA A 291 27.96 17.20 -3.73
C ALA A 291 27.46 15.80 -3.41
N PHE A 292 26.97 15.11 -4.44
CA PHE A 292 26.71 13.67 -4.41
C PHE A 292 27.07 13.07 -5.76
N SER A 293 27.40 11.78 -5.79
CA SER A 293 27.55 11.03 -7.03
C SER A 293 26.32 10.16 -7.28
N TRP A 294 25.94 10.03 -8.55
CA TRP A 294 24.87 9.14 -8.99
C TRP A 294 25.41 8.15 -10.02
N GLN A 295 25.03 6.89 -9.89
CA GLN A 295 25.41 5.83 -10.81
C GLN A 295 24.22 4.90 -11.06
N SER A 296 24.08 4.40 -12.30
CA SER A 296 23.05 3.43 -12.65
C SER A 296 23.70 2.10 -13.05
N LEU A 297 23.32 1.04 -12.34
CA LEU A 297 23.88 -0.31 -12.44
C LEU A 297 22.83 -1.31 -12.91
N LYS A 298 23.27 -2.46 -13.43
CA LYS A 298 22.42 -3.60 -13.79
C LYS A 298 21.23 -3.21 -14.67
N ARG A 299 21.50 -2.38 -15.67
CA ARG A 299 20.48 -1.72 -16.48
C ARG A 299 19.91 -2.70 -17.49
N ASN A 300 18.59 -2.78 -17.58
CA ASN A 300 17.88 -3.59 -18.57
C ASN A 300 16.70 -2.81 -19.15
N ALA A 301 16.44 -2.95 -20.45
CA ALA A 301 15.16 -2.54 -21.04
C ALA A 301 14.77 -3.52 -22.15
N GLY A 302 13.53 -4.03 -22.11
CA GLY A 302 13.01 -4.98 -23.09
C GLY A 302 13.86 -6.26 -23.19
N GLY A 303 14.48 -6.70 -22.10
CA GLY A 303 15.39 -7.86 -22.07
C GLY A 303 16.81 -7.56 -22.55
N VAL A 304 17.11 -6.36 -23.04
CA VAL A 304 18.45 -5.95 -23.44
C VAL A 304 19.20 -5.39 -22.24
N VAL A 305 20.36 -6.00 -21.92
CA VAL A 305 21.26 -5.52 -20.86
C VAL A 305 22.14 -4.39 -21.39
N PHE A 306 22.17 -3.29 -20.64
CA PHE A 306 23.03 -2.13 -20.91
C PHE A 306 24.21 -2.11 -19.93
N PRO A 307 25.38 -1.58 -20.35
CA PRO A 307 26.48 -1.34 -19.44
C PRO A 307 26.09 -0.41 -18.30
N ASP A 308 26.70 -0.66 -17.14
CA ASP A 308 26.68 0.25 -16.00
C ASP A 308 27.19 1.62 -16.42
N SER A 309 26.61 2.68 -15.84
CA SER A 309 27.09 4.03 -16.09
C SER A 309 28.37 4.30 -15.29
N GLU A 310 29.19 5.23 -15.78
CA GLU A 310 30.17 5.87 -14.91
C GLU A 310 29.46 6.71 -13.83
N PRO A 311 30.07 6.88 -12.64
CA PRO A 311 29.56 7.80 -11.64
C PRO A 311 29.49 9.23 -12.15
N LEU A 312 28.33 9.84 -12.05
CA LEU A 312 28.08 11.25 -12.38
C LEU A 312 28.17 12.08 -11.10
N LEU A 313 29.15 12.98 -11.02
CA LEU A 313 29.24 13.92 -9.91
C LEU A 313 28.24 15.06 -10.10
N VAL A 314 27.33 15.21 -9.14
CA VAL A 314 26.31 16.25 -9.10
C VAL A 314 26.67 17.26 -8.02
N LYS A 315 26.71 18.54 -8.40
CA LYS A 315 27.11 19.64 -7.52
C LYS A 315 25.95 20.60 -7.29
N ARG A 316 25.83 21.09 -6.06
CA ARG A 316 24.85 22.11 -5.71
C ARG A 316 25.20 23.41 -6.44
N ILE A 317 24.17 24.09 -6.93
CA ILE A 317 24.30 25.42 -7.53
C ILE A 317 23.48 26.42 -6.72
N SER A 318 24.03 27.61 -6.52
CA SER A 318 23.28 28.75 -6.00
C SER A 318 22.21 29.14 -7.02
N GLN A 319 21.04 29.58 -6.53
CA GLN A 319 20.02 30.20 -7.38
C GLN A 319 20.52 31.53 -7.95
#